data_AF-A0A2H9QDI2-F1
#
_entry.id   AF-A0A2H9QDI2-F1
#
_cell.length_a   1.000
_cell.length_b   1.000
_cell.length_c   1.000
_cell.angle_alpha   90.00
_cell.angle_beta   90.00
_cell.angle_gamma   90.00
#
_symmetry.space_group_name_H-M   'P 1'
#
loop_
_entity.id
_entity.type
_entity.pdbx_description
1 polymer ?
#
loop_
_entity_poly.entity_id
_entity_poly.type
_entity_poly.pdbx_seq_one_letter_code
_entity_poly.pdbx_strand_id
1 'polypeptide(L)'
;MGKEGLTELLVAIERLKGSKVKEEIDGRIAELKQCPDIFSELCFCILTANYTAEGGIRVQQEIGAGFLELSESALASRLKQLGYRFPNIRAKYIVEARKHLAALGKIAKWDGKKAREWLVENVTGIGYKEASHFLRN
;
A
#
# COMPACT_ATOMS: atom_id res chain seq x y z
N MET A 1 -17.33 8.20 -21.46
CA MET A 1 -16.23 8.10 -22.43
C MET A 1 -16.78 7.53 -23.72
N GLY A 2 -16.70 8.28 -24.83
CA GLY A 2 -17.08 7.78 -26.15
C GLY A 2 -16.05 6.79 -26.70
N LYS A 3 -16.40 6.05 -27.77
CA LYS A 3 -15.51 5.09 -28.44
C LYS A 3 -14.17 5.72 -28.89
N GLU A 4 -14.20 7.00 -29.22
CA GLU A 4 -13.01 7.78 -29.62
C GLU A 4 -11.99 7.91 -28.47
N GLY A 5 -12.44 8.31 -27.28
CA GLY A 5 -11.54 8.44 -26.11
C GLY A 5 -10.95 7.12 -25.62
N LEU A 6 -11.64 5.99 -25.82
CA LEU A 6 -11.06 4.67 -25.54
C LEU A 6 -9.94 4.32 -26.54
N THR A 7 -10.14 4.67 -27.82
CA THR A 7 -9.17 4.41 -28.89
C THR A 7 -7.90 5.23 -28.66
N GLU A 8 -8.03 6.50 -28.31
CA GLU A 8 -6.90 7.38 -27.97
C GLU A 8 -6.10 6.84 -26.78
N LEU A 9 -6.78 6.37 -25.72
CA LEU A 9 -6.12 5.76 -24.56
C LEU A 9 -5.31 4.51 -24.95
N LEU A 10 -5.87 3.63 -25.79
CA LEU A 10 -5.19 2.42 -26.25
C LEU A 10 -3.93 2.75 -27.05
N VAL A 11 -4.02 3.71 -27.98
CA VAL A 11 -2.86 4.16 -28.76
C VAL A 11 -1.77 4.73 -27.85
N ALA A 12 -2.13 5.52 -26.83
CA ALA A 12 -1.19 6.06 -25.86
C ALA A 12 -0.49 4.94 -25.06
N ILE A 13 -1.24 3.94 -24.59
CA ILE A 13 -0.69 2.80 -23.85
C ILE A 13 0.29 1.99 -24.71
N GLU A 14 -0.07 1.68 -25.96
CA GLU A 14 0.81 0.93 -26.86
C GLU A 14 2.11 1.68 -27.17
N ARG A 15 2.05 3.01 -27.30
CA ARG A 15 3.25 3.83 -27.42
C ARG A 15 4.15 3.75 -26.19
N LEU A 16 3.55 3.80 -24.99
CA LEU A 16 4.31 3.71 -23.73
C LEU A 16 4.96 2.33 -23.54
N LYS A 17 4.30 1.25 -23.96
CA LYS A 17 4.86 -0.10 -23.96
C LYS A 17 6.13 -0.22 -24.82
N GLY A 18 6.25 0.55 -25.89
CA GLY A 18 7.45 0.59 -26.74
C GLY A 18 8.56 1.55 -26.27
N SER A 19 8.45 2.10 -25.06
CA SER A 19 9.33 3.17 -24.55
C SER A 19 10.07 2.77 -23.28
N LYS A 20 10.98 3.63 -22.81
CA LYS A 20 11.70 3.47 -21.53
C LYS A 20 10.77 3.33 -20.31
N VAL A 21 9.54 3.86 -20.40
CA VAL A 21 8.54 3.70 -19.34
C VAL A 21 8.23 2.22 -19.07
N LYS A 22 8.30 1.35 -20.09
CA LYS A 22 8.14 -0.09 -19.88
C LYS A 22 9.24 -0.66 -18.98
N GLU A 23 10.48 -0.24 -19.17
CA GLU A 23 11.61 -0.71 -18.37
C GLU A 23 11.47 -0.26 -16.91
N GLU A 24 11.05 0.99 -16.68
CA GLU A 24 10.77 1.51 -15.34
C GLU A 24 9.63 0.73 -14.64
N ILE A 25 8.54 0.43 -15.37
CA ILE A 25 7.43 -0.37 -14.86
C ILE A 25 7.85 -1.81 -14.55
N ASP A 26 8.59 -2.45 -15.45
CA ASP A 26 9.05 -3.83 -15.26
C ASP A 26 10.01 -3.94 -14.07
N GLY A 27 10.91 -2.96 -13.90
CA GLY A 27 11.76 -2.85 -12.72
C GLY A 27 10.94 -2.76 -11.44
N ARG A 28 9.92 -1.89 -11.41
CA ARG A 28 9.04 -1.77 -10.26
C ARG A 28 8.25 -3.05 -9.98
N ILE A 29 7.76 -3.75 -11.00
CA ILE A 29 7.07 -5.04 -10.82
C ILE A 29 8.02 -6.09 -10.22
N ALA A 30 9.30 -6.10 -10.60
CA ALA A 30 10.29 -7.00 -10.04
C ALA A 30 10.57 -6.71 -8.55
N GLU A 31 10.63 -5.43 -8.16
CA GLU A 31 10.76 -5.02 -6.74
C GLU A 31 9.58 -5.52 -5.89
N LEU A 32 8.36 -5.30 -6.36
CA LEU A 32 7.13 -5.69 -5.64
C LEU A 32 7.07 -7.21 -5.42
N LYS A 33 7.50 -8.01 -6.40
CA LYS A 33 7.56 -9.48 -6.26
C LYS A 33 8.47 -9.98 -5.12
N GLN A 34 9.45 -9.19 -4.69
CA GLN A 34 10.39 -9.57 -3.64
C GLN A 34 9.96 -9.11 -2.25
N CYS A 35 8.88 -8.30 -2.13
CA CYS A 35 8.47 -7.53 -0.95
C CYS A 35 8.92 -8.16 0.39
N PRO A 36 10.03 -7.67 0.98
CA PRO A 36 10.66 -8.34 2.13
C PRO A 36 9.92 -8.08 3.45
N ASP A 37 9.12 -7.02 3.54
CA ASP A 37 8.36 -6.64 4.73
C ASP A 37 6.88 -6.36 4.40
N ILE A 38 6.10 -7.44 4.44
CA ILE A 38 4.65 -7.43 4.20
C ILE A 38 3.92 -6.49 5.18
N PHE A 39 4.37 -6.37 6.43
CA PHE A 39 3.67 -5.53 7.39
C PHE A 39 3.92 -4.04 7.14
N SER A 40 5.16 -3.68 6.81
CA SER A 40 5.49 -2.31 6.37
C SER A 40 4.66 -1.92 5.14
N GLU A 41 4.47 -2.84 4.19
CA GLU A 41 3.65 -2.60 3.00
C GLU A 41 2.16 -2.42 3.31
N LEU A 42 1.63 -3.18 4.29
CA LEU A 42 0.28 -2.96 4.80
C LEU A 42 0.16 -1.56 5.42
N CYS A 43 1.15 -1.14 6.20
CA CYS A 43 1.18 0.20 6.80
C CYS A 43 1.21 1.30 5.74
N PHE A 44 2.01 1.13 4.68
CA PHE A 44 2.01 2.02 3.53
C PHE A 44 0.61 2.12 2.88
N CYS A 45 -0.07 1.00 2.70
CA CYS A 45 -1.43 0.98 2.14
C CYS A 45 -2.46 1.68 3.05
N ILE A 46 -2.38 1.47 4.38
CA ILE A 46 -3.21 2.19 5.37
C ILE A 46 -2.96 3.71 5.29
N LEU A 47 -1.71 4.12 5.14
CA LEU A 47 -1.31 5.53 5.09
C LEU A 47 -1.69 6.19 3.76
N THR A 48 -1.65 5.47 2.64
CA THR A 48 -2.00 6.01 1.32
C THR A 48 -3.50 6.12 1.06
N ALA A 49 -4.34 5.63 1.98
CA ALA A 49 -5.77 5.90 1.99
C ALA A 49 -6.04 7.41 2.10
N ASN A 50 -6.29 8.05 0.96
CA ASN A 50 -6.45 9.49 0.75
C ASN A 50 -5.17 10.30 1.05
N TYR A 51 -4.02 9.77 0.65
CA TYR A 51 -2.73 10.45 0.74
C TYR A 51 -1.87 10.15 -0.50
N THR A 52 -0.81 10.93 -0.73
CA THR A 52 0.05 10.76 -1.91
C THR A 52 0.93 9.52 -1.75
N ALA A 53 1.23 8.84 -2.86
CA ALA A 53 2.16 7.72 -2.87
C ALA A 53 3.56 8.16 -2.39
N GLU A 54 4.04 9.31 -2.88
CA GLU A 54 5.32 9.91 -2.45
C GLU A 54 5.38 10.16 -0.94
N GLY A 55 4.31 10.71 -0.37
CA GLY A 55 4.23 10.93 1.07
C GLY A 55 4.21 9.62 1.85
N GLY A 56 3.50 8.61 1.33
CA GLY A 56 3.52 7.25 1.90
C GLY A 56 4.92 6.64 1.89
N ILE A 57 5.65 6.74 0.78
CA ILE A 57 7.02 6.21 0.63
C ILE A 57 7.94 6.88 1.65
N ARG A 58 7.89 8.22 1.73
CA ARG A 58 8.67 8.98 2.71
C ARG A 58 8.40 8.52 4.13
N VAL A 59 7.11 8.38 4.50
CA VAL A 59 6.73 7.93 5.85
C VAL A 59 7.20 6.51 6.12
N GLN A 60 7.06 5.60 5.14
CA GLN A 60 7.49 4.22 5.24
C GLN A 60 9.00 4.11 5.48
N GLN A 61 9.80 4.89 4.74
CA GLN A 61 11.25 4.96 4.90
C GLN A 61 11.68 5.57 6.24
N GLU A 62 11.01 6.63 6.69
CA GLU A 62 11.35 7.36 7.91
C GLU A 62 10.89 6.68 9.21
N ILE A 63 9.90 5.80 9.14
CA ILE A 63 9.39 5.03 10.29
C ILE A 63 9.98 3.63 10.33
N GLY A 64 10.02 2.91 9.20
CA GLY A 64 10.56 1.55 9.11
C GLY A 64 10.02 0.62 10.20
N ALA A 65 10.92 -0.03 10.94
CA ALA A 65 10.59 -0.92 12.06
C ALA A 65 9.75 -0.26 13.16
N GLY A 66 9.72 1.07 13.22
CA GLY A 66 8.85 1.83 14.11
C GLY A 66 7.37 1.52 13.94
N PHE A 67 6.93 0.99 12.79
CA PHE A 67 5.56 0.51 12.62
C PHE A 67 5.21 -0.66 13.54
N LEU A 68 6.20 -1.47 13.93
CA LEU A 68 6.04 -2.57 14.89
C LEU A 68 6.35 -2.16 16.32
N GLU A 69 7.34 -1.27 16.50
CA GLU A 69 7.94 -1.00 17.81
C GLU A 69 7.28 0.16 18.57
N LEU A 70 6.88 1.22 17.87
CA LEU A 70 6.38 2.43 18.53
C LEU A 70 5.02 2.18 19.20
N SER A 71 4.78 2.80 20.34
CA SER A 71 3.42 2.88 20.90
C SER A 71 2.51 3.68 19.96
N GLU A 72 1.19 3.55 20.13
CA GLU A 72 0.21 4.32 19.34
C GLU A 72 0.47 5.84 19.42
N SER A 73 0.74 6.36 20.62
CA SER A 73 1.01 7.79 20.84
C SER A 73 2.33 8.24 20.21
N ALA A 74 3.38 7.41 20.28
CA ALA A 74 4.66 7.70 19.66
C ALA A 74 4.56 7.66 18.12
N LEU A 75 3.85 6.67 17.58
CA LEU A 75 3.60 6.55 16.15
C LEU A 75 2.78 7.74 15.62
N ALA A 76 1.72 8.13 16.32
CA ALA A 76 0.94 9.32 15.96
C ALA A 76 1.80 10.59 15.96
N SER A 77 2.66 10.75 16.97
CA SER A 77 3.57 11.89 17.07
C SER A 77 4.56 11.91 15.90
N ARG A 78 5.11 10.75 15.53
CA ARG A 78 6.03 10.61 14.40
C ARG A 78 5.33 10.91 13.07
N LEU A 79 4.12 10.38 12.85
CA LEU A 79 3.31 10.69 11.67
C LEU A 79 3.03 12.20 11.55
N LYS A 80 2.72 12.87 12.66
CA LYS A 80 2.50 14.32 12.69
C LYS A 80 3.76 15.09 12.32
N GLN A 81 4.92 14.70 12.85
CA GLN A 81 6.22 15.31 12.52
C GLN A 81 6.57 15.18 11.03
N LEU A 82 6.15 14.07 10.41
CA LEU A 82 6.34 13.82 8.98
C LEU A 82 5.31 14.54 8.09
N GLY A 83 4.40 15.33 8.67
CA GLY A 83 3.39 16.10 7.93
C GLY A 83 2.17 15.30 7.52
N TYR A 84 1.92 14.15 8.15
CA TYR A 84 0.74 13.35 7.86
C TYR A 84 -0.52 14.00 8.45
N ARG A 85 -1.60 14.07 7.66
CA ARG A 85 -2.81 14.86 7.99
C ARG A 85 -3.72 14.22 9.03
N PHE A 86 -3.70 12.90 9.16
CA PHE A 86 -4.55 12.13 10.07
C PHE A 86 -3.75 11.21 11.00
N PRO A 87 -2.82 11.76 11.80
CA PRO A 87 -1.82 10.96 12.51
C PRO A 87 -2.43 10.03 13.56
N ASN A 88 -3.39 10.50 14.34
CA ASN A 88 -3.96 9.73 15.46
C ASN A 88 -4.72 8.49 14.96
N ILE A 89 -5.66 8.68 14.03
CA ILE A 89 -6.49 7.56 13.54
C ILE A 89 -5.67 6.55 12.74
N ARG A 90 -4.65 6.99 11.98
CA ARG A 90 -3.79 6.07 11.24
C ARG A 90 -2.81 5.32 12.13
N ALA A 91 -2.28 5.97 13.18
CA ALA A 91 -1.48 5.28 14.18
C ALA A 91 -2.29 4.18 14.86
N LYS A 92 -3.53 4.48 15.27
CA LYS A 92 -4.45 3.48 15.83
C LYS A 92 -4.63 2.28 14.90
N TYR A 93 -4.93 2.52 13.62
CA TYR A 93 -5.14 1.45 12.64
C TYR A 93 -3.89 0.58 12.45
N ILE A 94 -2.71 1.20 12.38
CA ILE A 94 -1.43 0.47 12.25
C ILE A 94 -1.16 -0.38 13.49
N VAL A 95 -1.35 0.16 14.70
CA VAL A 95 -1.14 -0.58 15.94
C VAL A 95 -2.13 -1.75 16.05
N GLU A 96 -3.41 -1.52 15.75
CA GLU A 96 -4.42 -2.58 15.72
C GLU A 96 -4.08 -3.68 14.70
N ALA A 97 -3.50 -3.32 13.54
CA ALA A 97 -3.13 -4.26 12.49
C ALA A 97 -2.01 -5.24 12.91
N ARG A 98 -1.21 -4.92 13.95
CA ARG A 98 -0.14 -5.81 14.45
C ARG A 98 -0.66 -7.18 14.90
N LYS A 99 -1.92 -7.28 15.35
CA LYS A 99 -2.55 -8.55 15.72
C LYS A 99 -2.68 -9.54 14.55
N HIS A 100 -2.53 -9.06 13.31
CA HIS A 100 -2.67 -9.84 12.10
C HIS A 100 -1.35 -10.34 11.49
N LEU A 101 -0.19 -10.09 12.12
CA LEU A 101 1.13 -10.48 11.59
C LEU A 101 1.19 -11.96 11.18
N ALA A 102 0.67 -12.85 12.03
CA ALA A 102 0.65 -14.29 11.75
C ALA A 102 -0.26 -14.66 10.55
N ALA A 103 -1.34 -13.91 10.33
CA ALA A 103 -2.23 -14.11 9.17
C ALA A 103 -1.62 -13.55 7.89
N LEU A 104 -0.98 -12.38 7.96
CA LEU A 104 -0.28 -11.75 6.83
C LEU A 104 0.82 -12.66 6.25
N GLY A 105 1.58 -13.34 7.12
CA GLY A 105 2.58 -14.32 6.67
C GLY A 105 2.01 -15.53 5.91
N LYS A 106 0.69 -15.75 5.97
CA LYS A 106 -0.02 -16.82 5.24
C LYS A 106 -0.77 -16.30 4.02
N ILE A 107 -1.01 -14.99 3.93
CA ILE A 107 -1.91 -14.39 2.94
C ILE A 107 -1.40 -14.57 1.51
N ALA A 108 -0.08 -14.61 1.32
CA ALA A 108 0.56 -14.88 0.03
C ALA A 108 0.23 -16.27 -0.56
N LYS A 109 -0.26 -17.21 0.26
CA LYS A 109 -0.67 -18.55 -0.18
C LYS A 109 -2.15 -18.66 -0.51
N TRP A 110 -2.92 -17.61 -0.26
CA TRP A 110 -4.36 -17.61 -0.49
C TRP A 110 -4.66 -17.17 -1.91
N ASP A 111 -5.83 -17.59 -2.41
CA ASP A 111 -6.40 -17.00 -3.62
C ASP A 111 -6.57 -15.48 -3.44
N GLY A 112 -6.28 -14.71 -4.49
CA GLY A 112 -6.27 -13.24 -4.43
C GLY A 112 -7.62 -12.63 -4.05
N LYS A 113 -8.74 -13.24 -4.47
CA LYS A 113 -10.08 -12.78 -4.07
C LYS A 113 -10.29 -13.06 -2.58
N LYS A 114 -9.98 -14.28 -2.12
CA LYS A 114 -10.11 -14.66 -0.70
C LYS A 114 -9.23 -13.80 0.21
N ALA A 115 -7.99 -13.55 -0.18
CA ALA A 115 -7.07 -12.66 0.53
C ALA A 115 -7.65 -11.25 0.65
N ARG A 116 -8.22 -10.73 -0.45
CA ARG A 116 -8.82 -9.40 -0.48
C ARG A 116 -10.02 -9.28 0.44
N GLU A 117 -10.95 -10.23 0.41
CA GLU A 117 -12.12 -10.20 1.30
C GLU A 117 -11.70 -10.22 2.77
N TRP A 118 -10.74 -11.09 3.12
CA TRP A 118 -10.25 -11.17 4.49
C TRP A 118 -9.62 -9.86 4.96
N LEU A 119 -8.81 -9.20 4.13
CA LEU A 119 -8.21 -7.90 4.46
C LEU A 119 -9.27 -6.84 4.74
N VAL A 120 -10.31 -6.77 3.90
CA VAL A 120 -11.41 -5.80 4.03
C VAL A 120 -12.21 -6.05 5.31
N GLU A 121 -12.47 -7.31 5.63
CA GLU A 121 -13.26 -7.68 6.81
C GLU A 121 -12.49 -7.54 8.14
N ASN A 122 -11.17 -7.75 8.12
CA ASN A 122 -10.39 -7.93 9.36
C ASN A 122 -9.44 -6.77 9.66
N VAL A 123 -8.95 -6.04 8.65
CA VAL A 123 -7.94 -5.00 8.85
C VAL A 123 -8.59 -3.61 8.81
N THR A 124 -8.66 -2.96 9.98
CA THR A 124 -9.21 -1.61 10.10
C THR A 124 -8.43 -0.61 9.23
N GLY A 125 -9.15 0.22 8.47
CA GLY A 125 -8.55 1.20 7.57
C GLY A 125 -8.24 0.66 6.17
N ILE A 126 -8.55 -0.60 5.88
CA ILE A 126 -8.42 -1.21 4.56
C ILE A 126 -9.81 -1.44 3.95
N GLY A 127 -10.10 -0.73 2.85
CA GLY A 127 -11.24 -1.04 1.98
C GLY A 127 -10.81 -1.84 0.76
N TYR A 128 -11.73 -2.10 -0.18
CA TYR A 128 -11.42 -2.86 -1.40
C TYR A 128 -10.29 -2.26 -2.24
N LYS A 129 -10.17 -0.92 -2.25
CA LYS A 129 -9.10 -0.22 -2.97
C LYS A 129 -7.74 -0.49 -2.32
N GLU A 130 -7.65 -0.28 -1.01
CA GLU A 130 -6.41 -0.48 -0.25
C GLU A 130 -6.01 -1.96 -0.19
N ALA A 131 -6.98 -2.88 -0.07
CA ALA A 131 -6.71 -4.31 -0.08
C ALA A 131 -6.15 -4.76 -1.44
N SER A 132 -6.72 -4.28 -2.53
CA SER A 132 -6.20 -4.56 -3.88
C SER A 132 -4.82 -3.92 -4.10
N HIS A 133 -4.60 -2.72 -3.55
CA HIS A 133 -3.29 -2.05 -3.60
C HIS A 133 -2.23 -2.87 -2.87
N PHE A 134 -2.53 -3.31 -1.65
CA PHE A 134 -1.65 -4.15 -0.84
C PHE A 134 -1.33 -5.49 -1.50
N LEU A 135 -2.31 -6.16 -2.12
CA LEU A 135 -2.08 -7.44 -2.80
C LEU A 135 -1.35 -7.32 -4.13
N ARG A 136 -1.38 -6.13 -4.74
CA ARG A 136 -0.61 -5.85 -5.97
C ARG A 136 0.86 -5.60 -5.63
N ASN A 137 1.10 -4.88 -4.55
CA ASN A 137 2.43 -4.56 -4.05
C ASN A 137 3.12 -5.79 -3.42
#